data_AF-A0A1X1Q8S5-F1
#
_entry.id   AF-A0A1X1Q8S5-F1
#
_cell.length_a   1.000
_cell.length_b   1.000
_cell.length_c   1.000
_cell.angle_alpha   90.00
_cell.angle_beta   90.00
_cell.angle_gamma   90.00
#
_symmetry.space_group_name_H-M   'P 1'
#
loop_
_entity.id
_entity.type
_entity.pdbx_description
1 polymer ?
#
loop_
_entity_poly.entity_id
_entity_poly.type
_entity_poly.pdbx_seq_one_letter_code
_entity_poly.pdbx_strand_id
1 'polypeptide(L)'
;MQDNGLCKLILSAGEEILCDICTNHPRFYTLLDNYELAGVGLSCEVSCELLLSDDKPLEFYLEGHKETMDFSGLLSMLGIDFTPEQLVFQPGLEQRDALEVLDIMGRTEPIDDSWELDIKRYVEYAQSNPDFLAAYCNVMPKGSFQKIYEYIMYRQLEKLGEYSKEDILIYTDISVEYIFIVAAITGDISEALRRWSEQTEYCPENVAMLLKM
;
A
#
# COMPACT_ATOMS: atom_id res chain seq x y z
N MET A 1 -7.92 -13.52 9.40
CA MET A 1 -7.89 -13.19 10.85
C MET A 1 -9.08 -13.82 11.54
N GLN A 2 -9.01 -14.04 12.85
CA GLN A 2 -10.21 -14.39 13.64
C GLN A 2 -10.99 -13.12 14.04
N ASP A 3 -12.15 -13.29 14.68
CA ASP A 3 -13.06 -12.19 15.08
C ASP A 3 -12.40 -11.11 15.95
N ASN A 4 -11.28 -11.42 16.59
CA ASN A 4 -10.49 -10.48 17.40
C ASN A 4 -9.30 -9.85 16.64
N GLY A 5 -9.22 -10.04 15.33
CA GLY A 5 -8.18 -9.49 14.47
C GLY A 5 -6.79 -10.11 14.69
N LEU A 6 -6.66 -11.24 15.40
CA LEU A 6 -5.36 -11.87 15.67
C LEU A 6 -5.02 -12.96 14.65
N CYS A 7 -3.72 -13.11 14.35
CA CYS A 7 -3.22 -14.19 13.52
C CYS A 7 -3.09 -15.49 14.33
N LYS A 8 -3.09 -16.63 13.63
CA LYS A 8 -3.08 -17.96 14.27
C LYS A 8 -1.83 -18.16 15.15
N LEU A 9 -0.70 -17.56 14.79
CA LEU A 9 0.54 -17.65 15.58
C LEU A 9 0.34 -17.03 16.96
N ILE A 10 -0.18 -15.79 17.04
CA ILE A 10 -0.46 -15.11 18.32
C ILE A 10 -1.41 -15.95 19.19
N LEU A 11 -2.50 -16.45 18.58
CA LEU A 11 -3.51 -17.22 19.30
C LEU A 11 -3.01 -18.59 19.81
N SER A 12 -1.99 -19.16 19.16
CA SER A 12 -1.51 -20.51 19.49
C SER A 12 -0.23 -20.53 20.32
N ALA A 13 0.60 -19.49 20.24
CA ALA A 13 1.94 -19.49 20.80
C ALA A 13 2.29 -18.22 21.61
N GLY A 14 1.34 -17.28 21.78
CA GLY A 14 1.58 -16.02 22.47
C GLY A 14 2.27 -14.97 21.58
N GLU A 15 2.32 -13.72 22.03
CA GLU A 15 2.98 -12.63 21.28
C GLU A 15 4.51 -12.73 21.36
N GLU A 16 5.05 -13.35 22.42
CA GLU A 16 6.48 -13.56 22.64
C GLU A 16 7.23 -14.37 21.56
N ILE A 17 6.52 -15.05 20.64
CA ILE A 17 7.13 -15.80 19.53
C ILE A 17 7.26 -14.99 18.24
N LEU A 18 6.65 -13.82 18.19
CA LEU A 18 6.62 -13.01 16.99
C LEU A 18 8.01 -12.43 16.69
N CYS A 19 8.39 -12.34 15.42
CA CYS A 19 9.56 -11.55 15.04
C CYS A 19 9.31 -10.06 15.34
N ASP A 20 10.36 -9.24 15.34
CA ASP A 20 10.23 -7.81 15.66
C ASP A 20 9.18 -7.10 14.78
N ILE A 21 9.05 -7.48 13.51
CA ILE A 21 8.03 -6.95 12.59
C ILE A 21 6.63 -7.38 13.03
N CYS A 22 6.42 -8.67 13.29
CA CYS A 22 5.12 -9.19 13.74
C CYS A 22 4.74 -8.72 15.15
N THR A 23 5.72 -8.42 16.01
CA THR A 23 5.52 -7.92 17.39
C THR A 23 5.14 -6.45 17.38
N ASN A 24 5.84 -5.63 16.58
CA ASN A 24 5.59 -4.21 16.55
C ASN A 24 4.40 -3.85 15.65
N HIS A 25 4.18 -4.60 14.57
CA HIS A 25 3.38 -4.11 13.47
C HIS A 25 2.70 -5.19 12.61
N PRO A 26 1.58 -5.75 13.09
CA PRO A 26 0.51 -6.11 12.20
C PRO A 26 -0.57 -5.04 12.19
N ARG A 27 -0.53 -4.03 13.07
CA ARG A 27 -1.60 -3.03 13.26
C ARG A 27 -1.05 -1.62 13.35
N PHE A 28 -1.85 -0.66 12.89
CA PHE A 28 -1.60 0.75 13.12
C PHE A 28 -2.82 1.41 13.72
N TYR A 29 -2.57 2.47 14.47
CA TYR A 29 -3.55 3.37 15.04
C TYR A 29 -3.03 4.79 14.84
N THR A 30 -3.82 5.66 14.24
CA THR A 30 -3.48 7.06 14.05
C THR A 30 -4.68 7.96 14.34
N LEU A 31 -4.40 9.19 14.76
CA LEU A 31 -5.44 10.15 15.10
C LEU A 31 -5.66 11.12 13.94
N LEU A 32 -6.92 11.26 13.54
CA LEU A 32 -7.39 12.27 12.61
C LEU A 32 -8.59 12.98 13.23
N ASP A 33 -8.37 14.21 13.68
CA ASP A 33 -9.32 15.00 14.45
C ASP A 33 -9.90 14.23 15.66
N ASN A 34 -11.19 13.85 15.59
CA ASN A 34 -11.90 13.14 16.64
C ASN A 34 -12.01 11.62 16.37
N TYR A 35 -11.34 11.13 15.34
CA TYR A 35 -11.34 9.72 14.94
C TYR A 35 -9.98 9.10 15.18
N GLU A 36 -9.99 7.85 15.65
CA GLU A 36 -8.84 6.96 15.57
C GLU A 36 -9.02 6.09 14.32
N LEU A 37 -8.10 6.22 13.37
CA LEU A 37 -8.01 5.36 12.20
C LEU A 37 -7.19 4.14 12.58
N ALA A 38 -7.71 2.95 12.31
CA ALA A 38 -7.10 1.69 12.67
C ALA A 38 -7.14 0.71 11.50
N GLY A 39 -6.09 -0.10 11.39
CA GLY A 39 -6.00 -1.09 10.35
C GLY A 39 -4.86 -2.07 10.58
N VAL A 40 -4.61 -2.91 9.58
CA VAL A 40 -3.47 -3.83 9.58
C VAL A 40 -2.41 -3.37 8.60
N GLY A 41 -1.15 -3.55 8.96
CA GLY A 41 -0.01 -3.25 8.08
C GLY A 41 0.26 -4.37 7.08
N LEU A 42 0.82 -4.02 5.93
CA LEU A 42 0.97 -4.94 4.79
C LEU A 42 2.37 -5.58 4.68
N SER A 43 3.23 -5.42 5.67
CA SER A 43 4.50 -6.17 5.76
C SER A 43 4.28 -7.62 6.17
N CYS A 44 3.07 -7.94 6.66
CA CYS A 44 2.64 -9.28 7.04
C CYS A 44 1.98 -9.99 5.85
N GLU A 45 2.47 -11.18 5.52
CA GLU A 45 1.97 -12.01 4.40
C GLU A 45 0.47 -12.29 4.53
N VAL A 46 0.01 -12.60 5.75
CA VAL A 46 -1.41 -12.86 6.02
C VAL A 46 -2.28 -11.63 5.79
N SER A 47 -1.78 -10.41 6.04
CA SER A 47 -2.51 -9.18 5.76
C SER A 47 -2.62 -8.94 4.26
N CYS A 48 -1.54 -9.16 3.51
CA CYS A 48 -1.56 -9.14 2.04
C CYS A 48 -2.54 -10.16 1.48
N GLU A 49 -2.47 -11.41 1.92
CA GLU A 49 -3.39 -12.47 1.50
C GLU A 49 -4.86 -12.10 1.74
N LEU A 50 -5.17 -11.51 2.91
CA LEU A 50 -6.52 -11.07 3.22
C LEU A 50 -6.98 -9.93 2.29
N LEU A 51 -6.14 -8.91 2.11
CA LEU A 51 -6.43 -7.80 1.20
C LEU A 51 -6.67 -8.30 -0.24
N LEU A 52 -5.95 -9.34 -0.66
CA LEU A 52 -5.98 -9.90 -2.01
C LEU A 52 -6.93 -11.10 -2.19
N SER A 53 -7.62 -11.54 -1.13
CA SER A 53 -8.32 -12.85 -1.11
C SER A 53 -9.56 -12.96 -2.00
N ASP A 54 -10.24 -11.86 -2.30
CA ASP A 54 -11.38 -11.81 -3.21
C ASP A 54 -11.44 -10.48 -3.99
N ASP A 55 -12.41 -10.33 -4.90
CA ASP A 55 -12.62 -9.10 -5.68
C ASP A 55 -13.59 -8.11 -5.02
N LYS A 56 -13.94 -8.31 -3.74
CA LYS A 56 -14.83 -7.36 -3.07
C LYS A 56 -14.11 -6.03 -2.84
N PRO A 57 -14.83 -4.90 -2.88
CA PRO A 57 -14.29 -3.60 -2.50
C PRO A 57 -13.74 -3.61 -1.06
N LEU A 58 -12.82 -2.69 -0.77
CA LEU A 58 -12.38 -2.46 0.60
C LEU A 58 -13.52 -1.82 1.38
N GLU A 59 -13.87 -2.43 2.51
CA GLU A 59 -14.95 -1.95 3.39
C GLU A 59 -14.37 -1.39 4.69
N PHE A 60 -14.94 -0.28 5.13
CA PHE A 60 -14.62 0.40 6.37
C PHE A 60 -15.82 0.34 7.31
N TYR A 61 -15.60 0.39 8.61
CA TYR A 61 -16.68 0.48 9.59
C TYR A 61 -16.25 1.33 10.78
N LEU A 62 -17.24 1.92 11.45
CA LEU A 62 -17.03 2.61 12.71
C LEU A 62 -17.22 1.61 13.85
N GLU A 63 -16.26 1.53 14.77
CA GLU A 63 -16.38 0.63 15.92
C GLU A 63 -17.69 0.86 16.68
N GLY A 64 -18.35 -0.22 17.09
CA GLY A 64 -19.68 -0.19 17.71
C GLY A 64 -20.85 -0.05 16.75
N HIS A 65 -20.61 0.10 15.44
CA HIS A 65 -21.64 0.15 14.40
C HIS A 65 -21.60 -1.12 13.54
N LYS A 66 -22.77 -1.55 13.04
CA LYS A 66 -22.89 -2.78 12.24
C LYS A 66 -22.77 -2.54 10.74
N GLU A 67 -22.94 -1.31 10.30
CA GLU A 67 -22.95 -0.94 8.89
C GLU A 67 -21.52 -0.68 8.43
N THR A 68 -21.16 -1.22 7.27
CA THR A 68 -19.93 -0.90 6.56
C THR A 68 -20.17 0.26 5.59
N MET A 69 -19.08 0.90 5.17
CA MET A 69 -19.05 1.91 4.13
C MET A 69 -17.88 1.67 3.19
N ASP A 70 -17.99 2.15 1.96
CA ASP A 70 -16.86 2.20 1.02
C ASP A 70 -15.93 3.37 1.35
N PHE A 71 -14.83 3.49 0.61
CA PHE A 71 -13.84 4.53 0.84
C PHE A 71 -14.41 5.95 0.64
N SER A 72 -15.28 6.15 -0.34
CA SER A 72 -15.96 7.45 -0.55
C SER A 72 -16.89 7.82 0.61
N GLY A 73 -17.59 6.85 1.18
CA GLY A 73 -18.42 7.00 2.36
C GLY A 73 -17.58 7.36 3.60
N LEU A 74 -16.43 6.71 3.77
CA LEU A 74 -15.47 7.06 4.83
C LEU A 74 -15.00 8.52 4.68
N LEU A 75 -14.55 8.90 3.50
CA LEU A 75 -14.06 10.26 3.22
C LEU A 75 -15.16 11.30 3.51
N SER A 76 -16.40 11.02 3.10
CA SER A 76 -17.57 11.86 3.40
C SER A 76 -17.83 12.00 4.90
N MET A 77 -17.68 10.90 5.67
CA MET A 77 -17.81 10.90 7.13
C MET A 77 -16.72 11.73 7.81
N LEU A 78 -15.49 11.69 7.27
CA LEU A 78 -14.35 12.46 7.74
C LEU A 78 -14.37 13.92 7.27
N GLY A 79 -15.28 14.30 6.36
CA GLY A 79 -15.32 15.65 5.77
C GLY A 79 -14.16 15.93 4.81
N ILE A 80 -13.60 14.90 4.19
CA ILE A 80 -12.48 15.00 3.25
C ILE A 80 -13.00 14.83 1.83
N ASP A 81 -12.84 15.86 1.01
CA ASP A 81 -13.30 15.81 -0.38
C ASP A 81 -12.18 15.40 -1.35
N PHE A 82 -12.40 14.32 -2.10
CA PHE A 82 -11.65 13.97 -3.32
C PHE A 82 -12.65 13.82 -4.47
N THR A 83 -12.22 14.10 -5.71
CA THR A 83 -13.08 13.82 -6.87
C THR A 83 -13.13 12.32 -7.15
N PRO A 84 -14.20 11.80 -7.78
CA PRO A 84 -14.28 10.38 -8.11
C PRO A 84 -13.09 9.88 -8.94
N GLU A 85 -12.54 10.71 -9.82
CA GLU A 85 -11.38 10.37 -10.64
C GLU A 85 -10.10 10.19 -9.82
N GLN A 86 -9.96 10.94 -8.72
CA GLN A 86 -8.82 10.83 -7.79
C GLN A 86 -8.89 9.58 -6.91
N LEU A 87 -10.05 8.91 -6.87
CA LEU A 87 -10.27 7.71 -6.08
C LEU A 87 -10.16 6.42 -6.90
N VAL A 88 -9.76 6.50 -8.17
CA VAL A 88 -9.66 5.35 -9.06
C VAL A 88 -8.22 5.19 -9.51
N PHE A 89 -7.64 4.01 -9.25
CA PHE A 89 -6.30 3.70 -9.71
C PHE A 89 -6.24 3.60 -11.24
N GLN A 90 -5.27 4.29 -11.84
CA GLN A 90 -4.95 4.22 -13.25
C GLN A 90 -3.43 4.04 -13.41
N PRO A 91 -2.94 2.85 -13.82
CA PRO A 91 -1.50 2.62 -13.91
C PRO A 91 -0.89 3.41 -15.07
N GLY A 92 0.27 4.03 -14.84
CA GLY A 92 1.22 4.38 -15.89
C GLY A 92 1.60 3.15 -16.72
N LEU A 93 1.59 3.30 -18.05
CA LEU A 93 1.82 2.20 -18.99
C LEU A 93 3.10 2.34 -19.80
N GLU A 94 3.75 3.51 -19.76
CA GLU A 94 4.96 3.74 -20.53
C GLU A 94 6.21 3.25 -19.77
N GLN A 95 7.20 2.78 -20.53
CA GLN A 95 8.50 2.40 -19.97
C GLN A 95 9.15 3.55 -19.17
N ARG A 96 8.95 4.79 -19.63
CA ARG A 96 9.48 5.98 -18.96
C ARG A 96 8.92 6.10 -17.54
N ASP A 97 7.60 5.98 -17.40
CA ASP A 97 6.92 6.08 -16.09
C ASP A 97 7.46 5.01 -15.15
N ALA A 98 7.64 3.78 -15.66
CA ALA A 98 8.22 2.68 -14.89
C ALA A 98 9.62 2.99 -14.34
N LEU A 99 10.48 3.57 -15.18
CA LEU A 99 11.85 3.92 -14.80
C LEU A 99 11.88 5.09 -13.83
N GLU A 100 10.95 6.05 -13.96
CA GLU A 100 10.81 7.18 -13.05
C GLU A 100 10.38 6.70 -11.66
N VAL A 101 9.35 5.87 -11.56
CA VAL A 101 8.90 5.28 -10.29
C VAL A 101 10.00 4.44 -9.63
N LEU A 102 10.72 3.62 -10.40
CA LEU A 102 11.84 2.82 -9.87
C LEU A 102 13.02 3.68 -9.39
N ASP A 103 13.33 4.79 -10.07
CA ASP A 103 14.35 5.75 -9.61
C ASP A 103 13.93 6.42 -8.30
N ILE A 104 12.68 6.88 -8.21
CA ILE A 104 12.11 7.48 -7.01
C ILE A 104 12.19 6.51 -5.83
N MET A 105 11.70 5.28 -6.01
CA MET A 105 11.72 4.25 -4.97
C MET A 105 13.15 3.82 -4.63
N GLY A 106 14.07 3.83 -5.61
CA GLY A 106 15.50 3.57 -5.40
C GLY A 106 16.23 4.62 -4.58
N ARG A 107 15.66 5.82 -4.42
CA ARG A 107 16.22 6.90 -3.57
C ARG A 107 15.79 6.84 -2.11
N THR A 108 14.85 5.96 -1.76
CA THR A 108 14.48 5.70 -0.37
C THR A 108 15.68 5.15 0.40
N GLU A 109 15.76 5.42 1.71
CA GLU A 109 16.78 4.82 2.57
C GLU A 109 16.53 3.31 2.65
N PRO A 110 17.47 2.45 2.21
CA PRO A 110 17.28 1.00 2.22
C PRO A 110 17.04 0.45 3.63
N ILE A 111 15.96 -0.31 3.81
CA ILE A 111 15.67 -0.95 5.11
C ILE A 111 16.41 -2.29 5.26
N ASP A 112 16.78 -2.92 4.15
CA ASP A 112 17.59 -4.12 4.12
C ASP A 112 18.61 -4.11 2.98
N ASP A 113 19.61 -4.99 3.09
CA ASP A 113 20.72 -5.11 2.15
C ASP A 113 20.31 -5.53 0.73
N SER A 114 19.10 -6.05 0.54
CA SER A 114 18.61 -6.55 -0.75
C SER A 114 17.84 -5.50 -1.56
N TRP A 115 17.36 -4.42 -0.93
CA TRP A 115 16.54 -3.39 -1.58
C TRP A 115 17.20 -2.77 -2.82
N GLU A 116 18.46 -2.32 -2.69
CA GLU A 116 19.20 -1.71 -3.80
C GLU A 116 19.43 -2.69 -4.95
N LEU A 117 19.68 -3.96 -4.63
CA LEU A 117 19.89 -5.03 -5.61
C LEU A 117 18.59 -5.33 -6.37
N ASP A 118 17.46 -5.37 -5.66
CA ASP A 118 16.14 -5.59 -6.24
C ASP A 118 15.76 -4.43 -7.18
N ILE A 119 15.89 -3.17 -6.73
CA ILE A 119 15.64 -1.98 -7.57
C ILE A 119 16.49 -2.04 -8.84
N LYS A 120 17.80 -2.32 -8.71
CA LYS A 120 18.68 -2.43 -9.88
C LYS A 120 18.20 -3.50 -10.87
N ARG A 121 17.80 -4.67 -10.37
CA ARG A 121 17.25 -5.75 -11.20
C ARG A 121 15.96 -5.31 -11.91
N TYR A 122 15.07 -4.60 -11.22
CA TYR A 122 13.83 -4.12 -11.81
C TYR A 122 14.07 -3.07 -12.89
N VAL A 123 15.02 -2.15 -12.67
CA VAL A 123 15.45 -1.16 -13.67
C VAL A 123 16.02 -1.85 -14.91
N GLU A 124 16.93 -2.82 -14.75
CA GLU A 124 17.51 -3.59 -15.86
C GLU A 124 16.43 -4.35 -16.66
N TYR A 125 15.45 -4.93 -15.98
CA TYR A 125 14.32 -5.60 -16.62
C TYR A 125 13.44 -4.61 -17.40
N ALA A 126 13.04 -3.50 -16.78
CA ALA A 126 12.18 -2.49 -17.40
C ALA A 126 12.86 -1.90 -18.65
N GLN A 127 14.16 -1.63 -18.60
CA GLN A 127 14.94 -1.17 -19.76
C GLN A 127 14.95 -2.19 -20.93
N SER A 128 15.02 -3.48 -20.60
CA SER A 128 15.11 -4.56 -21.60
C SER A 128 13.76 -4.96 -22.18
N ASN A 129 12.65 -4.59 -21.53
CA ASN A 129 11.31 -5.04 -21.87
C ASN A 129 10.32 -3.84 -21.92
N PRO A 130 10.33 -2.99 -22.95
CA PRO A 130 9.54 -1.74 -22.96
C PRO A 130 8.02 -1.92 -22.87
N ASP A 131 7.48 -3.06 -23.36
CA ASP A 131 6.02 -3.28 -23.47
C ASP A 131 5.43 -4.10 -22.29
N PHE A 132 6.22 -4.42 -21.26
CA PHE A 132 5.80 -5.34 -20.19
C PHE A 132 4.59 -4.84 -19.39
N LEU A 133 4.48 -3.54 -19.14
CA LEU A 133 3.34 -2.95 -18.42
C LEU A 133 2.06 -2.99 -19.24
N ALA A 134 2.13 -2.69 -20.53
CA ALA A 134 0.98 -2.79 -21.43
C ALA A 134 0.46 -4.23 -21.50
N ALA A 135 1.36 -5.22 -21.54
CA ALA A 135 0.99 -6.63 -21.48
C ALA A 135 0.33 -7.00 -20.13
N TYR A 136 0.93 -6.57 -19.02
CA TYR A 136 0.41 -6.86 -17.68
C TYR A 136 -0.93 -6.19 -17.39
N CYS A 137 -1.15 -4.96 -17.85
CA CYS A 137 -2.41 -4.22 -17.70
C CYS A 137 -3.64 -4.99 -18.25
N ASN A 138 -3.45 -5.85 -19.25
CA ASN A 138 -4.53 -6.67 -19.80
C ASN A 138 -4.95 -7.84 -18.90
N VAL A 139 -4.08 -8.27 -17.99
CA VAL A 139 -4.28 -9.46 -17.14
C VAL A 139 -4.26 -9.15 -15.65
N MET A 140 -3.91 -7.93 -15.26
CA MET A 140 -3.82 -7.53 -13.85
C MET A 140 -5.17 -7.68 -13.12
N PRO A 141 -5.14 -8.09 -11.83
CA PRO A 141 -6.35 -8.14 -11.00
C PRO A 141 -6.78 -6.72 -10.61
N LYS A 142 -7.64 -6.09 -11.43
CA LYS A 142 -8.07 -4.68 -11.25
C LYS A 142 -8.65 -4.38 -9.86
N GLY A 143 -9.48 -5.28 -9.33
CA GLY A 143 -10.06 -5.12 -7.99
C GLY A 143 -9.01 -5.13 -6.89
N SER A 144 -7.95 -5.94 -7.02
CA SER A 144 -6.84 -5.97 -6.07
C SER A 144 -6.06 -4.65 -6.07
N PHE A 145 -5.72 -4.11 -7.24
CA PHE A 145 -5.01 -2.83 -7.32
C PHE A 145 -5.85 -1.65 -6.84
N GLN A 146 -7.16 -1.65 -7.08
CA GLN A 146 -8.05 -0.64 -6.52
C GLN A 146 -8.06 -0.68 -4.98
N LYS A 147 -8.10 -1.87 -4.38
CA LYS A 147 -8.01 -2.02 -2.92
C LYS A 147 -6.67 -1.55 -2.36
N ILE A 148 -5.57 -1.86 -3.03
CA ILE A 148 -4.24 -1.38 -2.64
C ILE A 148 -4.22 0.15 -2.69
N TYR A 149 -4.74 0.77 -3.75
CA TYR A 149 -4.84 2.22 -3.87
C TYR A 149 -5.63 2.85 -2.72
N GLU A 150 -6.84 2.36 -2.45
CA GLU A 150 -7.68 2.85 -1.34
C GLU A 150 -7.01 2.65 0.02
N TYR A 151 -6.36 1.50 0.24
CA TYR A 151 -5.61 1.22 1.46
C TYR A 151 -4.48 2.23 1.66
N ILE A 152 -3.68 2.48 0.63
CA ILE A 152 -2.54 3.39 0.71
C ILE A 152 -3.01 4.82 0.94
N MET A 153 -4.08 5.27 0.27
CA MET A 153 -4.69 6.57 0.56
C MET A 153 -5.17 6.65 2.01
N TYR A 154 -5.93 5.64 2.47
CA TYR A 154 -6.43 5.56 3.85
C TYR A 154 -5.30 5.69 4.86
N ARG A 155 -4.18 5.02 4.61
CA ARG A 155 -3.02 4.95 5.49
C ARG A 155 -2.32 6.30 5.70
N GLN A 156 -2.56 7.27 4.82
CA GLN A 156 -1.96 8.60 4.88
C GLN A 156 -2.96 9.72 5.19
N LEU A 157 -4.25 9.43 5.45
CA LEU A 157 -5.25 10.49 5.67
C LEU A 157 -4.92 11.39 6.88
N GLU A 158 -4.26 10.86 7.91
CA GLU A 158 -3.79 11.64 9.06
C GLU A 158 -2.76 12.71 8.66
N LYS A 159 -2.07 12.51 7.53
CA LYS A 159 -1.02 13.40 7.05
C LYS A 159 -1.58 14.66 6.40
N LEU A 160 -2.89 14.74 6.13
CA LEU A 160 -3.55 15.93 5.57
C LEU A 160 -3.47 17.18 6.48
N GLY A 161 -3.06 17.03 7.74
CA GLY A 161 -2.73 18.16 8.62
C GLY A 161 -1.38 18.83 8.33
N GLU A 162 -0.48 18.11 7.64
CA GLU A 162 0.89 18.55 7.34
C GLU A 162 1.17 18.64 5.83
N TYR A 163 0.47 17.83 5.04
CA TYR A 163 0.67 17.64 3.61
C TYR A 163 -0.59 17.97 2.82
N SER A 164 -0.42 18.37 1.57
CA SER A 164 -1.52 18.69 0.67
C SER A 164 -2.23 17.43 0.18
N LYS A 165 -3.47 17.56 -0.34
CA LYS A 165 -4.16 16.43 -1.00
C LYS A 165 -3.40 15.93 -2.23
N GLU A 166 -2.71 16.83 -2.92
CA GLU A 166 -1.89 16.49 -4.09
C GLU A 166 -0.70 15.63 -3.66
N ASP A 167 -0.06 15.95 -2.53
CA ASP A 167 1.05 15.17 -1.97
C ASP A 167 0.60 13.73 -1.63
N ILE A 168 -0.59 13.57 -1.05
CA ILE A 168 -1.18 12.25 -0.76
C ILE A 168 -1.45 11.46 -2.04
N LEU A 169 -1.97 12.12 -3.09
CA LEU A 169 -2.24 11.48 -4.37
C LEU A 169 -0.94 11.04 -5.06
N ILE A 170 0.06 11.91 -5.13
CA ILE A 170 1.38 11.60 -5.70
C ILE A 170 2.03 10.43 -4.95
N TYR A 171 2.01 10.46 -3.62
CA TYR A 171 2.52 9.35 -2.80
C TYR A 171 1.78 8.04 -3.11
N THR A 172 0.46 8.09 -3.23
CA THR A 172 -0.38 6.92 -3.51
C THR A 172 -0.08 6.37 -4.90
N ASP A 173 -0.03 7.23 -5.92
CA ASP A 173 0.26 6.85 -7.29
C ASP A 173 1.63 6.17 -7.39
N ILE A 174 2.70 6.81 -6.90
CA ILE A 174 4.06 6.25 -6.92
C ILE A 174 4.10 4.89 -6.21
N SER A 175 3.43 4.79 -5.06
CA SER A 175 3.40 3.56 -4.26
C SER A 175 2.70 2.40 -4.97
N VAL A 176 1.51 2.65 -5.53
CA VAL A 176 0.73 1.62 -6.22
C VAL A 176 1.37 1.26 -7.56
N GLU A 177 1.93 2.24 -8.26
CA GLU A 177 2.67 2.02 -9.51
C GLU A 177 3.93 1.19 -9.27
N TYR A 178 4.68 1.43 -8.19
CA TYR A 178 5.80 0.57 -7.82
C TYR A 178 5.35 -0.89 -7.65
N ILE A 179 4.26 -1.11 -6.91
CA ILE A 179 3.69 -2.45 -6.70
C ILE A 179 3.24 -3.06 -8.05
N PHE A 180 2.62 -2.26 -8.92
CA PHE A 180 2.19 -2.69 -10.26
C PHE A 180 3.37 -3.11 -11.13
N ILE A 181 4.44 -2.32 -11.15
CA ILE A 181 5.67 -2.59 -11.89
C ILE A 181 6.33 -3.89 -11.39
N VAL A 182 6.54 -4.01 -10.07
CA VAL A 182 7.20 -5.19 -9.51
C VAL A 182 6.36 -6.44 -9.69
N ALA A 183 5.03 -6.35 -9.55
CA ALA A 183 4.13 -7.46 -9.82
C ALA A 183 4.17 -7.87 -11.31
N ALA A 184 4.28 -6.92 -12.24
CA ALA A 184 4.45 -7.21 -13.67
C ALA A 184 5.76 -7.95 -13.98
N ILE A 185 6.84 -7.65 -13.25
CA ILE A 185 8.16 -8.25 -13.43
C ILE A 185 8.23 -9.65 -12.80
N THR A 186 7.70 -9.80 -11.59
CA THR A 186 7.88 -10.99 -10.76
C THR A 186 6.73 -11.99 -10.89
N GLY A 187 5.55 -11.53 -11.30
CA GLY A 187 4.31 -12.29 -11.25
C GLY A 187 3.73 -12.45 -9.85
N ASP A 188 4.25 -11.73 -8.84
CA ASP A 188 3.85 -11.85 -7.44
C ASP A 188 3.43 -10.49 -6.86
N ILE A 189 2.13 -10.22 -6.91
CA ILE A 189 1.54 -9.00 -6.34
C ILE A 189 1.62 -8.98 -4.81
N SER A 190 1.55 -10.14 -4.16
CA SER A 190 1.57 -10.23 -2.70
C SER A 190 2.96 -9.85 -2.18
N GLU A 191 4.01 -10.37 -2.81
CA GLU A 191 5.39 -10.03 -2.43
C GLU A 191 5.72 -8.57 -2.80
N ALA A 192 5.29 -8.08 -3.96
CA ALA A 192 5.47 -6.68 -4.34
C ALA A 192 4.87 -5.71 -3.29
N LEU A 193 3.64 -6.01 -2.84
CA LEU A 193 2.94 -5.25 -1.81
C LEU A 193 3.65 -5.32 -0.45
N ARG A 194 4.08 -6.52 -0.06
CA ARG A 194 4.79 -6.75 1.20
C ARG A 194 6.11 -5.99 1.25
N ARG A 195 6.91 -6.07 0.19
CA ARG A 195 8.19 -5.35 0.05
C ARG A 195 8.02 -3.84 0.03
N TRP A 196 6.98 -3.33 -0.65
CA TRP A 196 6.63 -1.90 -0.59
C TRP A 196 6.30 -1.46 0.84
N SER A 197 5.49 -2.25 1.54
CA SER A 197 5.08 -1.94 2.91
C SER A 197 6.28 -1.92 3.86
N GLU A 198 7.16 -2.93 3.77
CA GLU A 198 8.40 -2.96 4.53
C GLU A 198 9.18 -1.68 4.32
N GLN A 199 9.42 -1.30 3.05
CA GLN A 199 10.23 -0.14 2.68
C GLN A 199 9.65 1.21 3.12
N THR A 200 8.32 1.32 3.24
CA THR A 200 7.65 2.61 3.41
C THR A 200 6.89 2.72 4.73
N GLU A 201 5.88 1.87 4.98
CA GLU A 201 4.91 2.06 6.07
C GLU A 201 5.53 2.23 7.46
N TYR A 202 6.72 1.69 7.67
CA TYR A 202 7.43 1.69 8.96
C TYR A 202 8.71 2.53 8.95
N CYS A 203 8.98 3.25 7.86
CA CYS A 203 10.07 4.22 7.78
C CYS A 203 9.49 5.63 7.58
N PRO A 204 9.29 6.39 8.68
CA PRO A 204 8.79 7.76 8.62
C PRO A 204 9.60 8.66 7.68
N GLU A 205 10.91 8.42 7.58
CA GLU A 205 11.81 9.14 6.69
C GLU A 205 11.48 8.88 5.21
N ASN A 206 11.25 7.63 4.82
CA ASN A 206 10.87 7.27 3.45
C ASN A 206 9.48 7.79 3.11
N VAL A 207 8.51 7.68 4.03
CA VAL A 207 7.17 8.27 3.86
C VAL A 207 7.28 9.78 3.67
N ALA A 208 8.03 10.47 4.53
CA ALA A 208 8.21 11.91 4.44
C ALA A 208 8.97 12.33 3.18
N MET A 209 9.87 11.49 2.64
CA MET A 209 10.54 11.73 1.37
C MET A 209 9.54 11.68 0.20
N LEU A 210 8.72 10.62 0.14
CA LEU A 210 7.76 10.40 -0.93
C LEU A 210 6.60 11.42 -0.90
N LEU A 211 6.20 11.89 0.28
CA LEU A 211 5.18 12.93 0.45
C LEU A 211 5.68 14.36 0.13
N LYS A 212 6.99 14.56 -0.14
CA LYS A 212 7.57 15.90 -0.45
C LYS A 212 7.98 16.05 -1.92
N MET A 213 7.44 15.19 -2.78
CA MET A 213 7.81 15.11 -4.19
C MET A 213 7.21 16.21 -5.04
#